data_AF-A0A1S4EJQ9-F1
#
_entry.id   AF-A0A1S4EJQ9-F1
#
_cell.length_a   1.000
_cell.length_b   1.000
_cell.length_c   1.000
_cell.angle_alpha   90.00
_cell.angle_beta   90.00
_cell.angle_gamma   90.00
#
_symmetry.space_group_name_H-M   'P 1'
#
loop_
_entity.id
_entity.type
_entity.pdbx_description
1 polymer ?
#
loop_
_entity_poly.entity_id
_entity_poly.type
_entity_poly.pdbx_seq_one_letter_code
_entity_poly.pdbx_strand_id
1 'polypeptide(L)'
;MAEFKDKDEEIKYWKEKCIELEKDLAELSESSKQVENELEALLQDADKNNKELRTKNNRMKLDFETLQDKLSQFQEDSFRQIEELQQANTTFQEREENYKKYIRELEQKNDDLERSQRETHTSYREYNEKFNGALEKIAILQDELCEKESLKATVQRLKDEASELRQEIKIQEKKMLSEQEKSAADRRRSSFRLATMPGSLDIGNTAPNKNKNVNNASPLITTNRSAMDIVGDILRKVGLEKWLCPACAHVKCDCDVPRPPLFGSSSSPLSTPSPLRRPNSYYSPSS
;
A
#
# COMPACT_ATOMS: atom_id res chain seq x y z
N MET A 1 55.90 -36.67 -117.61
CA MET A 1 55.37 -35.49 -118.34
C MET A 1 54.33 -36.02 -119.28
N ALA A 2 53.16 -35.38 -119.36
CA ALA A 2 52.13 -35.80 -120.30
C ALA A 2 52.69 -35.73 -121.74
N GLU A 3 52.45 -36.77 -122.54
CA GLU A 3 52.93 -36.90 -123.91
C GLU A 3 51.73 -36.71 -124.84
N PHE A 4 51.79 -35.68 -125.71
CA PHE A 4 50.65 -35.20 -126.51
C PHE A 4 50.85 -35.53 -127.99
N LYS A 5 49.79 -35.91 -128.73
CA LYS A 5 49.91 -36.26 -130.16
C LYS A 5 50.00 -35.05 -131.08
N ASP A 6 49.44 -33.92 -130.67
CA ASP A 6 49.43 -32.67 -131.43
C ASP A 6 49.36 -31.46 -130.48
N LYS A 7 49.80 -30.28 -130.94
CA LYS A 7 49.81 -29.04 -130.14
C LYS A 7 48.42 -28.65 -129.65
N ASP A 8 47.38 -28.94 -130.42
CA ASP A 8 46.00 -28.64 -130.03
C ASP A 8 45.52 -29.49 -128.85
N GLU A 9 46.02 -30.72 -128.72
CA GLU A 9 45.69 -31.63 -127.61
C GLU A 9 46.40 -31.21 -126.32
N GLU A 10 47.65 -30.74 -126.43
CA GLU A 10 48.40 -30.12 -125.34
C GLU A 10 47.73 -28.83 -124.84
N ILE A 11 47.33 -27.94 -125.76
CA ILE A 11 46.61 -26.69 -125.43
C ILE A 11 45.28 -27.00 -124.72
N LYS A 12 44.56 -28.04 -125.17
CA LYS A 12 43.29 -28.44 -124.56
C LYS A 12 43.47 -28.99 -123.15
N TYR A 13 44.44 -29.87 -122.94
CA TYR A 13 44.76 -30.42 -121.61
C TYR A 13 45.14 -29.33 -120.61
N TRP A 14 46.03 -28.41 -120.97
CA TRP A 14 46.43 -27.33 -120.07
C TRP A 14 45.29 -26.35 -119.80
N LYS A 15 44.41 -26.08 -120.77
CA LYS A 15 43.19 -25.29 -120.55
C LYS A 15 42.23 -25.98 -119.57
N GLU A 16 41.95 -27.27 -119.77
CA GLU A 16 41.11 -28.04 -118.85
C GLU A 16 41.73 -28.11 -117.45
N LYS A 17 43.06 -28.27 -117.35
CA LYS A 17 43.75 -28.28 -116.06
C LYS A 17 43.73 -26.92 -115.37
N CYS A 18 43.87 -25.81 -116.10
CA CYS A 18 43.70 -24.48 -115.54
C CYS A 18 42.28 -24.29 -115.00
N ILE A 19 41.25 -24.70 -115.76
CA ILE A 19 39.84 -24.62 -115.32
C ILE A 19 39.58 -25.47 -114.07
N GLU A 20 40.17 -26.67 -114.00
CA GLU A 20 40.07 -27.55 -112.82
C GLU A 20 40.72 -26.91 -111.59
N LEU A 21 41.95 -26.38 -111.72
CA LEU A 21 42.64 -25.68 -110.63
C LEU A 21 41.91 -24.41 -110.18
N GLU A 22 41.27 -23.68 -111.10
CA GLU A 22 40.42 -22.53 -110.78
C GLU A 22 39.20 -22.93 -109.95
N LYS A 23 38.57 -24.07 -110.26
CA LYS A 23 37.46 -24.62 -109.47
C LYS A 23 37.93 -25.05 -108.09
N ASP A 24 39.03 -25.80 -108.01
CA ASP A 24 39.59 -26.26 -106.73
C ASP A 24 39.95 -25.07 -105.82
N LEU A 25 40.53 -24.01 -106.39
CA LEU A 25 40.84 -22.79 -105.65
C LEU A 25 39.57 -22.04 -105.21
N ALA A 26 38.51 -22.03 -106.02
CA ALA A 26 37.22 -21.46 -105.64
C ALA A 26 36.58 -22.24 -104.48
N GLU A 27 36.57 -23.58 -104.53
CA GLU A 27 36.05 -24.43 -103.46
C GLU A 27 36.85 -24.27 -102.16
N LEU A 28 38.19 -24.21 -102.23
CA LEU A 28 39.05 -23.94 -101.07
C LEU A 28 38.78 -22.55 -100.47
N SER A 29 38.59 -21.53 -101.31
CA SER A 29 38.24 -20.18 -100.87
C SER A 29 36.90 -20.14 -100.15
N GLU A 30 35.88 -20.81 -100.71
CA GLU A 30 34.56 -20.91 -100.08
C GLU A 30 34.60 -21.69 -98.78
N SER A 31 35.32 -22.83 -98.74
CA SER A 31 35.52 -23.62 -97.52
C SER A 31 36.27 -22.83 -96.44
N SER A 32 37.32 -22.07 -96.79
CA SER A 32 38.05 -21.22 -95.84
C SER A 32 37.13 -20.16 -95.25
N LYS A 33 36.34 -19.49 -96.10
CA LYS A 33 35.37 -18.48 -95.68
C LYS A 33 34.30 -19.07 -94.76
N GLN A 34 33.83 -20.28 -95.03
CA GLN A 34 32.84 -20.94 -94.17
C GLN A 34 33.42 -21.26 -92.79
N VAL A 35 34.66 -21.78 -92.72
CA VAL A 35 35.35 -22.02 -91.45
C VAL A 35 35.60 -20.72 -90.68
N GLU A 36 36.00 -19.65 -91.36
CA GLU A 36 36.14 -18.32 -90.74
C GLU A 36 34.83 -17.85 -90.11
N ASN A 37 33.70 -17.96 -90.84
CA ASN A 37 32.39 -17.59 -90.30
C ASN A 37 31.99 -18.45 -89.09
N GLU A 38 32.28 -19.76 -89.11
CA GLU A 38 32.01 -20.65 -87.97
C GLU A 38 32.86 -20.28 -86.74
N LEU A 39 34.14 -19.96 -86.96
CA LEU A 39 35.03 -19.48 -85.90
C LEU A 39 34.57 -18.14 -85.33
N GLU A 40 34.16 -17.19 -86.16
CA GLU A 40 33.61 -15.91 -85.74
C GLU A 40 32.34 -16.08 -84.90
N ALA A 41 31.43 -16.98 -85.30
CA ALA A 41 30.22 -17.28 -84.55
C ALA A 41 30.53 -17.87 -83.16
N LEU A 42 31.47 -18.83 -83.09
CA LEU A 42 31.91 -19.41 -81.81
C LEU A 42 32.57 -18.38 -80.90
N LEU A 43 33.38 -17.48 -81.47
CA LEU A 43 34.04 -16.41 -80.73
C LEU A 43 33.01 -15.41 -80.19
N GLN A 44 32.02 -15.05 -81.00
CA GLN A 44 30.91 -14.19 -80.58
C GLN A 44 30.08 -14.81 -79.45
N ASP A 45 29.77 -16.10 -79.54
CA ASP A 45 29.05 -16.82 -78.48
C ASP A 45 29.87 -16.93 -77.20
N ALA A 46 31.17 -17.20 -77.30
CA ALA A 46 32.08 -17.22 -76.16
C ALA A 46 32.17 -15.84 -75.48
N ASP A 47 32.27 -14.76 -76.25
CA ASP A 47 32.28 -13.38 -75.74
C ASP A 47 30.97 -13.01 -75.06
N LYS A 48 29.83 -13.42 -75.64
CA LYS A 48 28.51 -13.22 -75.04
C LYS A 48 28.40 -13.96 -73.71
N ASN A 49 28.79 -15.23 -73.66
CA ASN A 49 28.79 -16.02 -72.43
C ASN A 49 29.73 -15.42 -71.38
N ASN A 50 30.92 -14.94 -71.78
CA ASN A 50 31.85 -14.29 -70.86
C ASN A 50 31.25 -13.01 -70.25
N LYS A 51 30.58 -12.19 -71.07
CA LYS A 51 29.87 -10.99 -70.60
C LYS A 51 28.75 -11.35 -69.61
N GLU A 52 27.95 -12.38 -69.92
CA GLU A 52 26.88 -12.85 -69.02
C GLU A 52 27.43 -13.40 -67.70
N LEU A 53 28.52 -14.16 -67.73
CA LEU A 53 29.17 -14.66 -66.51
C LEU A 53 29.74 -13.52 -65.68
N ARG A 54 30.33 -12.49 -66.31
CA ARG A 54 30.83 -11.30 -65.62
C ARG A 54 29.69 -10.52 -64.94
N THR A 55 28.57 -10.30 -65.61
CA THR A 55 27.43 -9.59 -64.99
C THR A 55 26.83 -10.38 -63.84
N LYS A 56 26.68 -11.70 -63.98
CA LYS A 56 26.24 -12.59 -62.88
C LYS A 56 27.22 -12.55 -61.70
N ASN A 57 28.52 -12.62 -61.95
CA ASN A 57 29.55 -12.56 -60.91
C ASN A 57 29.52 -11.22 -60.16
N ASN A 58 29.43 -10.10 -60.89
CA ASN A 58 29.31 -8.77 -60.28
C ASN A 58 28.04 -8.63 -59.44
N ARG A 59 26.91 -9.17 -59.91
CA ARG A 59 25.66 -9.21 -59.14
C ARG A 59 25.82 -10.03 -57.86
N MET A 60 26.37 -11.24 -57.95
CA MET A 60 26.59 -12.09 -56.78
C MET A 60 27.53 -11.44 -55.76
N LYS A 61 28.55 -10.72 -56.21
CA LYS A 61 29.45 -9.95 -55.32
C LYS A 61 28.70 -8.85 -54.58
N LEU A 62 27.88 -8.07 -55.28
CA LEU A 62 27.07 -7.03 -54.65
C LEU A 62 26.06 -7.61 -53.65
N ASP A 63 25.42 -8.72 -54.00
CA ASP A 63 24.50 -9.42 -53.11
C ASP A 63 25.22 -9.94 -51.86
N PHE A 64 26.44 -10.46 -52.02
CA PHE A 64 27.30 -10.90 -50.91
C PHE A 64 27.69 -9.75 -49.99
N GLU A 65 28.20 -8.64 -50.53
CA GLU A 65 28.54 -7.43 -49.76
C GLU A 65 27.32 -6.90 -49.00
N THR A 66 26.17 -6.84 -49.66
CA THR A 66 24.91 -6.40 -49.04
C THR A 66 24.48 -7.31 -47.88
N LEU A 67 24.63 -8.63 -48.03
CA LEU A 67 24.31 -9.59 -46.96
C LEU A 67 25.31 -9.50 -45.82
N GLN A 68 26.58 -9.26 -46.11
CA GLN A 68 27.63 -9.07 -45.12
C GLN A 68 27.38 -7.80 -44.29
N ASP A 69 27.01 -6.70 -44.93
CA ASP A 69 26.65 -5.45 -44.25
C ASP A 69 25.43 -5.64 -43.34
N LYS A 70 24.38 -6.31 -43.83
CA LYS A 70 23.18 -6.60 -43.04
C LYS A 70 23.48 -7.50 -41.84
N LEU A 71 24.33 -8.52 -42.02
CA LEU A 71 24.73 -9.40 -40.93
C LEU A 71 25.50 -8.61 -39.87
N SER A 72 26.41 -7.74 -40.29
CA SER A 72 27.21 -6.91 -39.38
C SER A 72 26.31 -5.94 -38.59
N GLN A 73 25.38 -5.26 -39.26
CA GLN A 73 24.38 -4.41 -38.61
C GLN A 73 23.52 -5.19 -37.61
N PHE A 74 23.01 -6.36 -38.00
CA PHE A 74 22.21 -7.21 -37.11
C PHE A 74 23.01 -7.67 -35.88
N GLN A 75 24.29 -8.00 -36.05
CA GLN A 75 25.18 -8.34 -34.94
C GLN A 75 25.38 -7.15 -34.00
N GLU A 76 25.67 -5.97 -34.51
CA GLU A 76 25.82 -4.75 -33.71
C GLU A 76 24.55 -4.41 -32.93
N ASP A 77 23.38 -4.49 -33.57
CA ASP A 77 22.09 -4.26 -32.92
C ASP A 77 21.79 -5.30 -31.84
N SER A 78 22.09 -6.58 -32.12
CA SER A 78 21.95 -7.64 -31.13
C SER A 78 22.88 -7.43 -29.93
N PHE A 79 24.14 -7.03 -30.16
CA PHE A 79 25.07 -6.73 -29.07
C PHE A 79 24.60 -5.54 -28.24
N ARG A 80 24.12 -4.47 -28.88
CA ARG A 80 23.54 -3.31 -28.21
C ARG A 80 22.35 -3.70 -27.33
N GLN A 81 21.43 -4.51 -27.86
CA GLN A 81 20.28 -4.98 -27.09
C GLN A 81 20.71 -5.85 -25.90
N ILE A 82 21.71 -6.71 -26.08
CA ILE A 82 22.26 -7.53 -25.00
C ILE A 82 22.88 -6.63 -23.92
N GLU A 83 23.66 -5.62 -24.27
CA GLU A 83 24.23 -4.67 -23.32
C GLU A 83 23.16 -3.89 -22.55
N GLU A 84 22.13 -3.39 -23.24
CA GLU A 84 21.01 -2.69 -22.60
C GLU A 84 20.28 -3.59 -21.59
N LEU A 85 20.00 -4.84 -21.97
CA LEU A 85 19.37 -5.82 -21.08
C LEU A 85 20.28 -6.17 -19.89
N GLN A 86 21.59 -6.30 -20.12
CA GLN A 86 22.56 -6.55 -19.04
C GLN A 86 22.60 -5.38 -18.06
N GLN A 87 22.66 -4.14 -18.54
CA GLN A 87 22.62 -2.93 -17.70
C GLN A 87 21.28 -2.81 -16.94
N ALA A 88 20.16 -3.10 -17.59
CA ALA A 88 18.87 -3.12 -16.91
C ALA A 88 18.88 -4.16 -15.77
N ASN A 89 19.38 -5.37 -16.03
CA ASN A 89 19.47 -6.44 -15.05
C ASN A 89 20.35 -6.07 -13.84
N THR A 90 21.54 -5.49 -14.07
CA THR A 90 22.40 -5.02 -12.97
C THR A 90 21.68 -3.95 -12.14
N THR A 91 21.00 -2.99 -12.76
CA THR A 91 20.24 -1.97 -12.01
C THR A 91 19.05 -2.54 -11.23
N PHE A 92 18.45 -3.64 -11.71
CA PHE A 92 17.39 -4.35 -10.97
C PHE A 92 17.95 -5.07 -9.76
N GLN A 93 19.09 -5.75 -9.90
CA GLN A 93 19.78 -6.42 -8.80
C GLN A 93 20.22 -5.41 -7.73
N GLU A 94 20.78 -4.27 -8.11
CA GLU A 94 21.13 -3.19 -7.18
C GLU A 94 19.91 -2.65 -6.43
N ARG A 95 18.79 -2.43 -7.13
CA ARG A 95 17.53 -2.02 -6.50
C ARG A 95 17.00 -3.07 -5.54
N GLU A 96 17.04 -4.35 -5.92
CA GLU A 96 16.63 -5.45 -5.06
C GLU A 96 17.45 -5.50 -3.76
N GLU A 97 18.77 -5.39 -3.86
CA GLU A 97 19.65 -5.35 -2.69
C GLU A 97 19.40 -4.13 -1.80
N ASN A 98 19.11 -2.97 -2.39
CA ASN A 98 18.72 -1.78 -1.64
C ASN A 98 17.38 -1.97 -0.92
N TYR A 99 16.38 -2.59 -1.56
CA TYR A 99 15.12 -2.91 -0.88
C TYR A 99 15.30 -3.91 0.24
N LYS A 100 16.15 -4.95 0.07
CA LYS A 100 16.48 -5.89 1.16
C LYS A 100 17.13 -5.19 2.34
N LYS A 101 18.08 -4.27 2.11
CA LYS A 101 18.68 -3.45 3.17
C LYS A 101 17.64 -2.58 3.86
N TYR A 102 16.81 -1.88 3.09
CA TYR A 102 15.77 -1.01 3.61
C TYR A 102 14.72 -1.75 4.44
N ILE A 103 14.32 -2.96 4.04
CA ILE A 103 13.42 -3.81 4.82
C ILE A 103 14.03 -4.15 6.18
N ARG A 104 15.30 -4.58 6.22
CA ARG A 104 15.98 -4.87 7.49
C ARG A 104 16.07 -3.65 8.39
N GLU A 105 16.33 -2.47 7.83
CA GLU A 105 16.33 -1.22 8.60
C GLU A 105 14.95 -0.87 9.17
N LEU A 106 13.88 -1.14 8.42
CA LEU A 106 12.51 -0.94 8.90
C LEU A 106 12.15 -1.95 9.99
N GLU A 107 12.54 -3.21 9.84
CA GLU A 107 12.37 -4.26 10.86
C GLU A 107 13.07 -3.86 12.16
N GLN A 108 14.34 -3.41 12.08
CA GLN A 108 15.08 -2.95 13.25
C GLN A 108 14.39 -1.75 13.94
N LYS A 109 13.94 -0.76 13.17
CA LYS A 109 13.22 0.41 13.73
C LYS A 109 11.90 0.00 14.37
N ASN A 110 11.23 -1.02 13.84
CA ASN A 110 10.01 -1.54 14.41
C ASN A 110 10.29 -2.25 15.75
N ASP A 111 11.32 -3.09 15.81
CA ASP A 111 11.75 -3.74 17.05
C ASP A 111 12.13 -2.72 18.14
N ASP A 112 12.84 -1.65 17.77
CA ASP A 112 13.19 -0.56 18.69
C ASP A 112 11.94 0.19 19.19
N LEU A 113 10.97 0.42 18.31
CA LEU A 113 9.70 1.06 18.65
C LEU A 113 8.87 0.19 19.58
N GLU A 114 8.75 -1.11 19.31
CA GLU A 114 8.07 -2.05 20.20
C GLU A 114 8.74 -2.11 21.58
N ARG A 115 10.07 -2.12 21.62
CA ARG A 115 10.83 -2.08 22.88
C ARG A 115 10.51 -0.81 23.67
N SER A 116 10.59 0.35 23.03
CA SER A 116 10.28 1.64 23.67
C SER A 116 8.82 1.69 24.17
N GLN A 117 7.89 1.10 23.43
CA GLN A 117 6.49 0.99 23.84
C GLN A 117 6.34 0.10 25.09
N ARG A 118 7.03 -1.05 25.15
CA ARG A 118 7.01 -1.93 26.34
C ARG A 118 7.60 -1.25 27.57
N GLU A 119 8.70 -0.52 27.42
CA GLU A 119 9.32 0.27 28.49
C GLU A 119 8.38 1.38 29.00
N THR A 120 7.75 2.11 28.07
CA THR A 120 6.78 3.17 28.39
C THR A 120 5.56 2.59 29.10
N HIS A 121 5.00 1.48 28.62
CA HIS A 121 3.87 0.82 29.25
C HIS A 121 4.22 0.31 30.66
N THR A 122 5.42 -0.22 30.85
CA THR A 122 5.89 -0.68 32.17
C THR A 122 6.05 0.50 33.12
N SER A 123 6.67 1.60 32.67
CA SER A 123 6.79 2.84 33.44
C SER A 123 5.42 3.40 33.83
N TYR A 124 4.45 3.39 32.90
CA TYR A 124 3.08 3.81 33.18
C TYR A 124 2.43 2.93 34.26
N ARG A 125 2.59 1.60 34.19
CA ARG A 125 2.08 0.67 35.21
C ARG A 125 2.66 0.99 36.59
N GLU A 126 3.97 1.21 36.68
CA GLU A 126 4.63 1.58 37.94
C GLU A 126 4.10 2.90 38.52
N TYR A 127 3.87 3.91 37.68
CA TYR A 127 3.26 5.17 38.13
C TYR A 127 1.84 4.96 38.64
N ASN A 128 1.04 4.14 37.95
CA ASN A 128 -0.32 3.84 38.36
C ASN A 128 -0.37 3.08 39.69
N GLU A 129 0.52 2.12 39.91
CA GLU A 129 0.66 1.41 41.19
C GLU A 129 1.05 2.36 42.33
N LYS A 130 2.04 3.24 42.10
CA LYS A 130 2.42 4.28 43.08
C LYS A 130 1.27 5.23 43.39
N PHE A 131 0.52 5.63 42.37
CA PHE A 131 -0.64 6.51 42.52
C PHE A 131 -1.76 5.84 43.32
N ASN A 132 -2.10 4.58 43.00
CA ASN A 132 -3.11 3.82 43.74
C ASN A 132 -2.68 3.60 45.20
N GLY A 133 -1.42 3.25 45.45
CA GLY A 133 -0.91 3.12 46.82
C GLY A 133 -0.93 4.43 47.60
N ALA A 134 -0.80 5.58 46.93
CA ALA A 134 -1.00 6.88 47.58
C ALA A 134 -2.48 7.15 47.90
N LEU A 135 -3.41 6.78 46.99
CA LEU A 135 -4.85 6.87 47.24
C LEU A 135 -5.29 5.99 48.42
N GLU A 136 -4.80 4.76 48.50
CA GLU A 136 -5.09 3.86 49.63
C GLU A 136 -4.63 4.47 50.96
N LYS A 137 -3.42 5.04 51.00
CA LYS A 137 -2.92 5.75 52.20
C LYS A 137 -3.80 6.95 52.56
N ILE A 138 -4.26 7.72 51.57
CA ILE A 138 -5.15 8.85 51.80
C ILE A 138 -6.49 8.37 52.38
N ALA A 139 -7.06 7.27 51.87
CA ALA A 139 -8.30 6.70 52.38
C ALA A 139 -8.17 6.25 53.85
N ILE A 140 -7.08 5.54 54.20
CA ILE A 140 -6.81 5.13 55.58
C ILE A 140 -6.69 6.37 56.50
N LEU A 141 -5.94 7.39 56.09
CA LEU A 141 -5.79 8.62 56.88
C LEU A 141 -7.12 9.38 57.04
N GLN A 142 -8.00 9.34 56.06
CA GLN A 142 -9.35 9.90 56.15
C GLN A 142 -10.18 9.16 57.20
N ASP A 143 -10.15 7.82 57.20
CA ASP A 143 -10.84 6.99 58.18
C ASP A 143 -10.32 7.23 59.60
N GLU A 144 -9.00 7.28 59.80
CA GLU A 144 -8.36 7.61 61.08
C GLU A 144 -8.76 9.01 61.59
N LEU A 145 -8.87 9.99 60.68
CA LEU A 145 -9.32 11.33 61.02
C LEU A 145 -10.78 11.33 61.46
N CYS A 146 -11.65 10.60 60.76
CA CYS A 146 -13.05 10.44 61.13
C CYS A 146 -13.21 9.75 62.50
N GLU A 147 -12.44 8.70 62.78
CA GLU A 147 -12.44 8.04 64.11
C GLU A 147 -12.03 9.03 65.20
N LYS A 148 -10.97 9.81 64.97
CA LYS A 148 -10.50 10.85 65.90
C LYS A 148 -11.57 11.92 66.15
N GLU A 149 -12.31 12.35 65.13
CA GLU A 149 -13.42 13.29 65.27
C GLU A 149 -14.59 12.70 66.06
N SER A 150 -14.95 11.44 65.79
CA SER A 150 -15.97 10.70 66.55
C SER A 150 -15.59 10.60 68.05
N LEU A 151 -14.35 10.19 68.35
CA LEU A 151 -13.85 10.12 69.72
C LEU A 151 -13.87 11.49 70.41
N LYS A 152 -13.46 12.56 69.71
CA LYS A 152 -13.56 13.93 70.24
C LYS A 152 -15.00 14.30 70.59
N ALA A 153 -15.97 13.96 69.74
CA ALA A 153 -17.38 14.21 70.02
C ALA A 153 -17.85 13.42 71.26
N THR A 154 -17.47 12.15 71.40
CA THR A 154 -17.80 11.35 72.61
C THR A 154 -17.15 11.91 73.88
N VAL A 155 -15.90 12.36 73.81
CA VAL A 155 -15.20 12.99 74.94
C VAL A 155 -15.89 14.29 75.34
N GLN A 156 -16.30 15.10 74.36
CA GLN A 156 -17.02 16.34 74.64
C GLN A 156 -18.36 16.04 75.33
N ARG A 157 -19.13 15.09 74.80
CA ARG A 157 -20.38 14.65 75.43
C ARG A 157 -20.19 14.16 76.87
N LEU A 158 -19.20 13.32 77.13
CA LEU A 158 -18.89 12.84 78.48
C LEU A 158 -18.45 13.98 79.41
N LYS A 159 -17.73 14.99 78.90
CA LYS A 159 -17.40 16.20 79.67
C LYS A 159 -18.64 17.03 80.01
N ASP A 160 -19.57 17.16 79.07
CA ASP A 160 -20.83 17.86 79.29
C ASP A 160 -21.67 17.11 80.34
N GLU A 161 -21.84 15.79 80.21
CA GLU A 161 -22.51 14.93 81.20
C GLU A 161 -21.83 15.01 82.58
N ALA A 162 -20.49 14.97 82.64
CA ALA A 162 -19.77 15.13 83.91
C ALA A 162 -19.94 16.54 84.51
N SER A 163 -20.08 17.56 83.68
CA SER A 163 -20.33 18.93 84.11
C SER A 163 -21.77 19.08 84.63
N GLU A 164 -22.75 18.50 83.94
CA GLU A 164 -24.15 18.41 84.37
C GLU A 164 -24.26 17.70 85.72
N LEU A 165 -23.65 16.52 85.88
CA LEU A 165 -23.64 15.79 87.16
C LEU A 165 -22.99 16.61 88.29
N ARG A 166 -21.91 17.35 88.03
CA ARG A 166 -21.31 18.26 89.02
C ARG A 166 -22.23 19.41 89.38
N GLN A 167 -23.00 19.94 88.43
CA GLN A 167 -24.01 20.96 88.71
C GLN A 167 -25.16 20.37 89.55
N GLU A 168 -25.62 19.16 89.22
CA GLU A 168 -26.65 18.45 89.98
C GLU A 168 -26.20 18.21 91.44
N ILE A 169 -24.95 17.78 91.66
CA ILE A 169 -24.37 17.64 93.02
C ILE A 169 -24.38 18.99 93.75
N LYS A 170 -23.92 20.08 93.12
CA LYS A 170 -23.94 21.42 93.74
C LYS A 170 -25.35 21.91 94.08
N ILE A 171 -26.33 21.60 93.22
CA ILE A 171 -27.74 21.92 93.48
C ILE A 171 -28.25 21.09 94.65
N GLN A 172 -27.93 19.79 94.71
CA GLN A 172 -28.27 18.93 95.83
C GLN A 172 -27.62 19.43 97.14
N GLU A 173 -26.35 19.82 97.13
CA GLU A 173 -25.68 20.44 98.28
C GLU A 173 -26.39 21.72 98.74
N LYS A 174 -26.75 22.62 97.80
CA LYS A 174 -27.53 23.83 98.13
C LYS A 174 -28.93 23.51 98.64
N LYS A 175 -29.60 22.50 98.08
CA LYS A 175 -30.91 22.02 98.56
C LYS A 175 -30.78 21.45 99.97
N MET A 176 -29.77 20.63 100.24
CA MET A 176 -29.48 20.10 101.58
C MET A 176 -29.20 21.22 102.59
N LEU A 177 -28.42 22.24 102.22
CA LEU A 177 -28.19 23.43 103.05
C LEU A 177 -29.47 24.24 103.26
N SER A 178 -30.29 24.44 102.22
CA SER A 178 -31.58 25.13 102.32
C SER A 178 -32.63 24.32 103.11
N GLU A 179 -32.62 23.00 103.04
CA GLU A 179 -33.44 22.12 103.88
C GLU A 179 -32.92 22.08 105.30
N GLN A 180 -31.62 22.27 105.55
CA GLN A 180 -31.07 22.49 106.90
C GLN A 180 -31.54 23.83 107.49
N GLU A 181 -31.65 24.89 106.68
CA GLU A 181 -32.16 26.20 107.11
C GLU A 181 -33.71 26.23 107.23
N LYS A 182 -34.43 25.50 106.37
CA LYS A 182 -35.91 25.39 106.40
C LYS A 182 -36.44 24.34 107.37
N SER A 183 -35.65 23.33 107.75
CA SER A 183 -36.06 22.34 108.77
C SER A 183 -36.05 22.88 110.20
N ALA A 184 -35.58 24.11 110.43
CA ALA A 184 -35.77 24.87 111.67
C ALA A 184 -37.10 25.64 111.74
N ALA A 185 -37.81 25.83 110.62
CA ALA A 185 -39.08 26.54 110.57
C ALA A 185 -40.11 25.75 109.76
N ASP A 186 -41.09 25.20 110.50
CA ASP A 186 -42.39 24.78 110.00
C ASP A 186 -42.59 23.28 109.69
N ARG A 187 -42.41 22.47 110.75
CA ARG A 187 -43.38 21.40 111.02
C ARG A 187 -44.71 22.03 111.45
N ARG A 188 -45.68 22.25 110.55
CA ARG A 188 -47.14 22.14 110.78
C ARG A 188 -47.95 22.54 109.54
N ARG A 189 -48.79 21.59 109.08
CA ARG A 189 -50.23 21.75 108.77
C ARG A 189 -50.70 21.22 107.40
N SER A 190 -51.36 20.07 107.50
CA SER A 190 -52.49 19.51 106.72
C SER A 190 -53.33 20.47 105.85
N SER A 191 -53.71 20.03 104.63
CA SER A 191 -55.12 19.69 104.23
C SER A 191 -55.47 19.94 102.73
N PHE A 192 -55.94 18.87 102.06
CA PHE A 192 -57.04 18.75 101.06
C PHE A 192 -57.10 19.51 99.70
N ARG A 193 -57.15 18.68 98.62
CA ARG A 193 -58.12 18.55 97.49
C ARG A 193 -58.08 19.41 96.19
N LEU A 194 -57.98 18.63 95.08
CA LEU A 194 -58.78 18.51 93.82
C LEU A 194 -58.61 19.43 92.58
N ALA A 195 -58.63 18.72 91.42
CA ALA A 195 -59.07 19.10 90.05
C ALA A 195 -58.04 19.91 89.20
N THR A 196 -57.85 19.81 87.87
CA THR A 196 -58.56 19.30 86.67
C THR A 196 -57.55 19.24 85.48
N MET A 197 -57.79 18.39 84.45
CA MET A 197 -57.11 18.31 83.12
C MET A 197 -57.47 19.54 82.20
N PRO A 198 -57.29 19.60 80.84
CA PRO A 198 -56.46 18.91 79.80
C PRO A 198 -55.84 19.87 78.70
N GLY A 199 -55.21 19.31 77.65
CA GLY A 199 -55.02 19.89 76.29
C GLY A 199 -53.63 19.60 75.70
N SER A 200 -53.38 18.78 74.65
CA SER A 200 -53.93 18.65 73.27
C SER A 200 -53.91 19.98 72.51
N LEU A 201 -53.09 20.17 71.47
CA LEU A 201 -53.20 19.75 70.06
C LEU A 201 -51.87 20.16 69.36
N ASP A 202 -51.47 19.79 68.16
CA ASP A 202 -51.67 18.69 67.20
C ASP A 202 -50.89 19.12 65.92
N ILE A 203 -50.73 18.22 64.94
CA ILE A 203 -50.24 18.44 63.55
C ILE A 203 -48.71 18.44 63.38
N GLY A 204 -48.11 17.60 62.52
CA GLY A 204 -48.67 16.64 61.59
C GLY A 204 -47.58 15.85 60.83
N ASN A 205 -47.91 14.59 60.59
CA ASN A 205 -47.49 13.64 59.56
C ASN A 205 -46.32 14.00 58.63
N THR A 206 -45.36 13.09 58.49
CA THR A 206 -45.37 12.06 57.42
C THR A 206 -44.21 11.07 57.61
N ALA A 207 -44.51 9.79 57.41
CA ALA A 207 -43.58 8.67 57.48
C ALA A 207 -43.24 8.18 56.04
N PRO A 208 -42.37 7.17 55.86
CA PRO A 208 -41.19 7.27 55.01
C PRO A 208 -41.36 6.55 53.67
N ASN A 209 -40.54 6.88 52.67
CA ASN A 209 -40.30 5.93 51.58
C ASN A 209 -38.87 5.95 51.04
N LYS A 210 -38.38 4.74 50.82
CA LYS A 210 -37.12 4.36 50.18
C LYS A 210 -37.17 4.68 48.69
N ASN A 211 -36.04 5.07 48.12
CA ASN A 211 -35.50 4.71 46.79
C ASN A 211 -34.41 5.74 46.45
N LYS A 212 -33.12 5.36 46.44
CA LYS A 212 -32.37 4.81 45.29
C LYS A 212 -32.38 5.71 44.04
N ASN A 213 -31.15 5.99 43.61
CA ASN A 213 -30.67 6.39 42.28
C ASN A 213 -30.69 7.86 41.85
N VAL A 214 -29.51 8.47 41.95
CA VAL A 214 -28.70 9.01 40.84
C VAL A 214 -29.47 9.24 39.52
N ASN A 215 -29.65 10.51 39.16
CA ASN A 215 -29.92 10.95 37.79
C ASN A 215 -29.09 12.21 37.48
N ASN A 216 -27.78 12.02 37.29
CA ASN A 216 -27.04 12.83 36.34
C ASN A 216 -27.18 12.14 34.98
N ALA A 217 -28.25 12.46 34.26
CA ALA A 217 -28.41 12.06 32.86
C ALA A 217 -27.74 13.12 31.98
N SER A 218 -26.47 12.89 31.67
CA SER A 218 -25.90 13.25 30.37
C SER A 218 -26.77 12.66 29.26
N PRO A 219 -26.80 13.28 28.05
CA PRO A 219 -27.70 12.83 26.99
C PRO A 219 -27.36 11.40 26.59
N LEU A 220 -28.29 10.48 26.83
CA LEU A 220 -28.23 9.12 26.32
C LEU A 220 -28.50 9.19 24.82
N ILE A 221 -27.42 9.16 24.05
CA ILE A 221 -27.41 8.83 22.63
C ILE A 221 -27.98 7.42 22.50
N THR A 222 -29.07 7.29 21.74
CA THR A 222 -29.59 6.01 21.28
C THR A 222 -28.54 5.36 20.37
N THR A 223 -27.88 4.32 20.88
CA THR A 223 -26.85 3.58 20.18
C THR A 223 -27.48 2.47 19.34
N ASN A 224 -27.61 2.77 18.05
CA ASN A 224 -27.25 1.85 16.97
C ASN A 224 -26.31 2.58 15.99
N ARG A 225 -25.41 3.43 16.52
CA ARG A 225 -24.37 4.05 15.70
C ARG A 225 -23.22 3.06 15.56
N SER A 226 -22.82 2.81 14.32
CA SER A 226 -21.68 1.96 14.01
C SER A 226 -20.43 2.56 14.68
N ALA A 227 -19.52 1.71 15.17
CA ALA A 227 -18.22 2.17 15.67
C ALA A 227 -17.51 3.09 14.66
N MET A 228 -17.77 2.86 13.37
CA MET A 228 -17.21 3.63 12.27
C MET A 228 -17.83 5.04 12.12
N ASP A 229 -19.06 5.27 12.60
CA ASP A 229 -19.68 6.60 12.64
C ASP A 229 -19.02 7.48 13.70
N ILE A 230 -18.64 6.89 14.84
CA ILE A 230 -17.93 7.57 15.93
C ILE A 230 -16.52 7.95 15.47
N VAL A 231 -15.83 7.05 14.77
CA VAL A 231 -14.51 7.35 14.18
C VAL A 231 -14.63 8.47 13.13
N GLY A 232 -15.70 8.48 12.34
CA GLY A 232 -15.99 9.55 11.38
C GLY A 232 -16.13 10.93 12.02
N ASP A 233 -16.87 11.02 13.13
CA ASP A 233 -17.07 12.27 13.88
C ASP A 233 -15.77 12.77 14.53
N ILE A 234 -14.93 11.85 15.05
CA ILE A 234 -13.62 12.20 15.62
C ILE A 234 -12.70 12.78 14.55
N LEU A 235 -12.59 12.13 13.39
CA LEU A 235 -11.73 12.57 12.28
C LEU A 235 -12.10 13.96 11.75
N ARG A 236 -13.40 14.29 11.73
CA ARG A 236 -13.89 15.62 11.36
C ARG A 236 -13.47 16.68 12.39
N LYS A 237 -13.62 16.35 13.67
CA LYS A 237 -13.33 17.27 14.77
C LYS A 237 -11.84 17.59 14.95
N VAL A 238 -10.95 16.71 14.48
CA VAL A 238 -9.49 16.92 14.48
C VAL A 238 -8.92 17.39 13.14
N GLY A 239 -9.77 17.75 12.16
CA GLY A 239 -9.34 18.30 10.87
C GLY A 239 -8.68 17.28 9.92
N LEU A 240 -8.97 15.99 10.11
CA LEU A 240 -8.47 14.88 9.28
C LEU A 240 -9.52 14.39 8.28
N GLU A 241 -10.37 15.30 7.79
CA GLU A 241 -11.50 15.01 6.88
C GLU A 241 -11.07 14.39 5.55
N LYS A 242 -9.81 14.57 5.15
CA LYS A 242 -9.21 13.96 3.94
C LYS A 242 -9.22 12.42 3.93
N TRP A 243 -9.38 11.79 5.09
CA TRP A 243 -9.46 10.33 5.25
C TRP A 243 -10.89 9.81 5.25
N LEU A 244 -11.88 10.70 5.17
CA LEU A 244 -13.29 10.38 5.04
C LEU A 244 -13.67 10.32 3.57
N CYS A 245 -14.58 9.40 3.26
CA CYS A 245 -15.19 9.30 1.95
C CYS A 245 -15.88 10.63 1.56
N PRO A 246 -15.57 11.26 0.41
CA PRO A 246 -16.15 12.56 0.07
C PRO A 246 -17.66 12.52 -0.21
N ALA A 247 -18.22 11.34 -0.51
CA ALA A 247 -19.64 11.18 -0.79
C ALA A 247 -20.51 10.94 0.46
N CYS A 248 -20.01 10.19 1.45
CA CYS A 248 -20.80 9.79 2.64
C CYS A 248 -20.13 10.11 3.98
N ALA A 249 -18.93 10.69 3.96
CA ALA A 249 -18.15 11.11 5.12
C ALA A 249 -17.88 10.01 6.16
N HIS A 250 -17.82 8.74 5.70
CA HIS A 250 -17.53 7.57 6.52
C HIS A 250 -16.11 7.03 6.25
N VAL A 251 -15.53 6.35 7.24
CA VAL A 251 -14.22 5.70 7.13
C VAL A 251 -14.38 4.38 6.39
N LYS A 252 -13.58 4.14 5.35
CA LYS A 252 -13.58 2.88 4.58
C LYS A 252 -14.97 2.56 4.00
N CYS A 253 -15.55 3.53 3.27
CA CYS A 253 -16.78 3.36 2.50
C CYS A 253 -16.51 2.57 1.21
N ASP A 254 -17.48 1.78 0.74
CA ASP A 254 -17.49 1.18 -0.62
C ASP A 254 -18.39 1.99 -1.58
N CYS A 255 -18.54 3.30 -1.34
CA CYS A 255 -19.34 4.13 -2.23
C CYS A 255 -18.66 4.24 -3.61
N ASP A 256 -19.40 3.93 -4.67
CA ASP A 256 -19.01 4.22 -6.05
C ASP A 256 -18.96 5.74 -6.27
N VAL A 257 -17.85 6.37 -5.90
CA VAL A 257 -17.61 7.79 -6.18
C VAL A 257 -16.89 7.89 -7.52
N PRO A 258 -17.46 8.57 -8.53
CA PRO A 258 -16.72 8.92 -9.74
C PRO A 258 -15.50 9.76 -9.34
N ARG A 259 -14.30 9.21 -9.57
CA ARG A 259 -13.02 9.89 -9.30
C ARG A 259 -13.01 11.23 -10.06
N PRO A 260 -12.77 12.39 -9.41
CA PRO A 260 -12.64 13.65 -10.12
C PRO A 260 -11.39 13.61 -11.01
N PRO A 261 -11.44 14.12 -12.25
CA PRO A 261 -10.27 14.22 -13.10
C PRO A 261 -9.30 15.24 -12.48
N LEU A 262 -8.11 14.77 -12.13
CA LEU A 262 -7.00 15.65 -11.77
C LEU A 262 -6.64 16.50 -12.98
N PHE A 263 -6.75 17.83 -12.82
CA PHE A 263 -6.20 18.80 -13.76
C PHE A 263 -4.70 18.58 -13.90
N GLY A 264 -4.27 18.20 -15.09
CA GLY A 264 -2.87 18.06 -15.49
C GLY A 264 -2.77 18.28 -16.99
N SER A 265 -2.35 19.47 -17.36
CA SER A 265 -1.97 19.89 -18.71
C SER A 265 -0.94 18.96 -19.34
N SER A 266 -1.24 18.42 -20.53
CA SER A 266 -0.44 18.53 -21.76
C SER A 266 -0.82 17.45 -22.78
N SER A 267 -1.12 17.92 -23.99
CA SER A 267 -0.94 17.27 -25.31
C SER A 267 -1.05 15.74 -25.44
N SER A 268 -2.11 15.30 -26.12
CA SER A 268 -2.17 14.06 -26.91
C SER A 268 -1.02 13.98 -27.95
N PRO A 269 -0.67 12.80 -28.52
CA PRO A 269 -1.61 12.09 -29.40
C PRO A 269 -1.55 10.54 -29.40
N LEU A 270 -2.60 10.00 -30.04
CA LEU A 270 -2.66 8.76 -30.81
C LEU A 270 -2.98 7.44 -30.07
N SER A 271 -4.28 7.15 -30.06
CA SER A 271 -4.85 5.83 -29.79
C SER A 271 -4.61 4.88 -30.96
N THR A 272 -3.94 3.76 -30.69
CA THR A 272 -3.91 2.55 -31.54
C THR A 272 -4.82 1.50 -30.90
N PRO A 273 -5.67 0.76 -31.64
CA PRO A 273 -6.62 -0.17 -31.04
C PRO A 273 -5.95 -1.48 -30.60
N SER A 274 -6.36 -1.99 -29.44
CA SER A 274 -5.92 -3.24 -28.84
C SER A 274 -6.20 -4.47 -29.72
N PRO A 275 -5.33 -5.51 -29.70
CA PRO A 275 -5.60 -6.76 -30.39
C PRO A 275 -6.56 -7.65 -29.60
N LEU A 276 -7.42 -8.32 -30.38
CA LEU A 276 -8.47 -9.24 -29.97
C LEU A 276 -7.95 -10.43 -29.14
N ARG A 277 -8.69 -10.72 -28.08
CA ARG A 277 -8.70 -11.96 -27.30
C ARG A 277 -8.86 -13.17 -28.24
N ARG A 278 -7.89 -14.09 -28.25
CA ARG A 278 -8.09 -15.46 -28.79
C ARG A 278 -8.87 -16.30 -27.76
N PRO A 279 -9.91 -17.06 -28.17
CA PRO A 279 -10.42 -18.14 -27.35
C PRO A 279 -9.60 -19.41 -27.57
N ASN A 280 -9.28 -20.07 -26.46
CA ASN A 280 -8.68 -21.39 -26.38
C ASN A 280 -9.77 -22.44 -26.67
N SER A 281 -9.53 -23.35 -27.63
CA SER A 281 -10.38 -24.52 -27.87
C SER A 281 -9.61 -25.54 -28.72
N TYR A 282 -8.80 -26.36 -28.06
CA TYR A 282 -8.36 -27.63 -28.63
C TYR A 282 -9.50 -28.64 -28.47
N TYR A 283 -10.15 -28.97 -29.59
CA TYR A 283 -10.92 -30.20 -29.74
C TYR A 283 -10.07 -31.15 -30.58
N SER A 284 -9.64 -32.25 -29.98
CA SER A 284 -9.16 -33.44 -30.69
C SER A 284 -10.35 -34.33 -31.02
N PRO A 285 -10.42 -34.94 -32.21
CA PRO A 285 -11.11 -36.20 -32.38
C PRO A 285 -10.13 -37.32 -32.71
N SER A 286 -10.30 -38.41 -31.98
CA SER A 286 -9.78 -39.74 -32.26
C SER A 286 -10.28 -40.26 -33.60
N SER A 287 -9.37 -40.77 -34.44
CA SER A 287 -9.45 -42.01 -35.24
C SER A 287 -8.21 -42.10 -36.12
#